data_AF-A0A2S7UT11-F1
#
_entry.id   AF-A0A2S7UT11-F1
#
_cell.length_a   1.000
_cell.length_b   1.000
_cell.length_c   1.000
_cell.angle_alpha   90.00
_cell.angle_beta   90.00
_cell.angle_gamma   90.00
#
_symmetry.space_group_name_H-M   'P 1'
#
loop_
_entity.id
_entity.type
_entity.pdbx_description
1 polymer ?
#
loop_
_entity_poly.entity_id
_entity_poly.type
_entity_poly.pdbx_seq_one_letter_code
_entity_poly.pdbx_strand_id
1 'polypeptide(L)'
;MNRLSLFSAADLQTSMKEWLISQRKNQKLSRDRLAEISTVPSSTIKKFETTGQISFRQFLLLWQSVDDLQRLQSLTEISSIKTDKPMSIEEVLKG
;
A
#
# COMPACT_ATOMS: atom_id res chain seq x y z
N MET A 1 -8.05 23.07 -1.67
CA MET A 1 -8.42 22.67 -0.30
C MET A 1 -7.20 22.05 0.35
N ASN A 2 -6.61 22.72 1.35
CA ASN A 2 -5.50 22.14 2.09
C ASN A 2 -6.09 21.19 3.15
N ARG A 3 -6.14 19.89 2.85
CA ARG A 3 -6.43 18.88 3.87
C ARG A 3 -5.25 18.87 4.83
N LEU A 4 -5.47 19.25 6.08
CA LEU A 4 -4.49 19.04 7.15
C LEU A 4 -4.35 17.52 7.33
N SER A 5 -3.25 16.97 6.82
CA SER A 5 -2.88 15.57 6.96
C SER A 5 -1.65 15.49 7.87
N LEU A 6 -1.66 14.57 8.83
CA LEU A 6 -0.49 14.29 9.68
C LEU A 6 0.68 13.71 8.88
N PHE A 7 0.38 13.15 7.71
CA PHE A 7 1.36 12.55 6.81
C PHE A 7 1.43 13.32 5.49
N SER A 8 2.64 13.62 5.05
CA SER A 8 2.91 14.08 3.69
C SER A 8 2.85 12.91 2.70
N ALA A 9 2.80 13.23 1.41
CA ALA A 9 2.93 12.21 0.36
C ALA A 9 4.26 11.45 0.45
N ALA A 10 5.33 12.11 0.91
CA ALA A 10 6.64 11.48 1.10
C ALA A 10 6.65 10.49 2.27
N ASP A 11 5.92 10.79 3.35
CA ASP A 11 5.79 9.89 4.50
C ASP A 11 5.02 8.62 4.11
N LEU A 12 3.92 8.78 3.36
CA LEU A 12 3.16 7.65 2.84
C LEU A 12 3.99 6.81 1.86
N GLN A 13 4.72 7.45 0.94
CA GLN A 13 5.62 6.76 0.01
C GLN A 13 6.70 5.95 0.76
N THR A 14 7.26 6.52 1.82
CA THR A 14 8.25 5.84 2.66
C THR A 14 7.63 4.64 3.37
N SER A 15 6.45 4.82 3.95
CA SER A 15 5.73 3.74 4.65
C SER A 15 5.37 2.58 3.71
N MET A 16 4.87 2.88 2.50
CA MET A 16 4.55 1.86 1.49
C MET A 16 5.79 1.11 0.98
N LYS A 17 6.91 1.83 0.79
CA LYS A 17 8.20 1.24 0.44
C LYS A 17 8.68 0.27 1.52
N GLU A 18 8.68 0.70 2.78
CA GLU A 18 9.12 -0.11 3.91
C GLU A 18 8.24 -1.35 4.09
N TRP A 19 6.92 -1.18 3.92
CA TRP A 19 5.98 -2.28 3.91
C TRP A 19 6.35 -3.35 2.86
N LEU A 20 6.52 -2.98 1.59
CA LEU A 20 6.89 -3.92 0.52
C LEU A 20 8.26 -4.59 0.76
N ILE A 21 9.24 -3.85 1.28
CA ILE A 21 10.55 -4.41 1.67
C ILE A 21 10.36 -5.48 2.75
N SER A 22 9.53 -5.20 3.76
CA SER A 22 9.26 -6.14 4.85
C SER A 22 8.59 -7.42 4.34
N GLN A 23 7.56 -7.29 3.48
CA GLN A 23 6.85 -8.44 2.90
C GLN A 23 7.79 -9.33 2.08
N ARG A 24 8.61 -8.73 1.22
CA ARG A 24 9.61 -9.47 0.45
C ARG A 24 10.59 -10.24 1.35
N LYS A 25 11.10 -9.59 2.40
CA LYS A 25 12.04 -10.21 3.36
C LYS A 25 11.40 -11.32 4.17
N ASN A 26 10.15 -11.14 4.62
CA ASN A 26 9.40 -12.15 5.36
C ASN A 26 9.18 -13.41 4.53
N GLN A 27 8.96 -13.25 3.22
CA GLN A 27 8.87 -14.36 2.27
C GLN A 27 10.24 -14.89 1.80
N LYS A 28 11.35 -14.36 2.34
CA LYS A 28 12.74 -14.73 2.02
C LYS A 28 13.08 -14.60 0.52
N LEU A 29 12.42 -13.68 -0.18
CA LEU A 29 12.65 -13.47 -1.60
C LEU A 29 13.86 -12.54 -1.81
N SER A 30 14.81 -12.96 -2.65
CA SER A 30 15.82 -12.04 -3.20
C SER A 30 15.16 -11.04 -4.16
N ARG A 31 15.88 -9.98 -4.52
CA ARG A 31 15.39 -9.04 -5.56
C ARG A 31 15.25 -9.72 -6.91
N ASP A 32 16.17 -10.62 -7.25
CA ASP A 32 16.14 -11.36 -8.50
C ASP A 32 14.95 -12.33 -8.52
N ARG A 33 14.68 -13.03 -7.41
CA ARG A 33 13.51 -13.90 -7.32
C ARG A 33 12.20 -13.12 -7.41
N LEU A 34 12.12 -11.95 -6.77
CA LEU A 34 10.94 -11.09 -6.91
C LEU A 34 10.82 -10.56 -8.36
N ALA A 35 11.93 -10.29 -9.04
CA ALA A 35 11.90 -9.85 -10.43
C ALA A 35 11.29 -10.90 -11.36
N GLU A 36 11.61 -12.17 -11.16
CA GLU A 36 11.02 -13.28 -11.90
C GLU A 36 9.50 -13.38 -11.68
N ILE A 37 9.04 -13.24 -10.43
CA ILE A 37 7.62 -13.37 -10.07
C ILE A 37 6.81 -12.16 -10.55
N SER A 38 7.33 -10.95 -10.32
CA SER A 38 6.62 -9.69 -10.59
C SER A 38 6.77 -9.18 -12.02
N THR A 39 7.72 -9.72 -12.79
CA THR A 39 8.18 -9.21 -14.10
C THR A 39 8.79 -7.80 -14.06
N VAL A 40 9.06 -7.25 -12.85
CA VAL A 40 9.75 -5.97 -12.66
C VAL A 40 11.26 -6.21 -12.57
N PRO A 41 12.11 -5.55 -13.36
CA PRO A 41 13.55 -5.80 -13.33
C PRO A 41 14.17 -5.63 -11.93
N SER A 42 15.11 -6.50 -11.57
CA SER A 42 15.81 -6.46 -10.27
C SER A 42 16.49 -5.10 -10.00
N SER A 43 17.01 -4.44 -11.04
CA SER A 43 17.56 -3.09 -10.97
C SER A 43 16.51 -2.03 -10.61
N THR A 44 15.29 -2.15 -11.13
CA THR A 44 14.15 -1.30 -10.78
C THR A 44 13.70 -1.55 -9.35
N ILE A 45 13.63 -2.82 -8.91
CA ILE A 45 13.33 -3.16 -7.51
C ILE A 45 14.37 -2.54 -6.58
N LYS A 46 15.67 -2.69 -6.89
CA LYS A 46 16.74 -2.07 -6.12
C LYS A 46 16.58 -0.55 -6.04
N LYS A 47 16.31 0.12 -7.15
CA LYS A 47 16.07 1.57 -7.18
C LYS A 47 14.89 1.96 -6.29
N PHE A 48 13.77 1.24 -6.40
CA PHE A 48 12.59 1.47 -5.59
C PHE A 48 12.89 1.32 -4.10
N GLU A 49 13.54 0.23 -3.68
CA GLU A 49 13.84 0.00 -2.26
C GLU A 49 14.82 1.03 -1.68
N THR A 50 15.75 1.54 -2.49
CA THR A 50 16.70 2.57 -2.06
C THR A 50 16.06 3.96 -2.02
N THR A 51 15.23 4.32 -3.01
CA THR A 51 14.79 5.71 -3.23
C THR A 51 13.30 5.96 -3.02
N GLY A 52 12.50 4.90 -2.92
CA GLY A 52 11.04 4.93 -2.99
C GLY A 52 10.48 5.18 -4.39
N GLN A 53 11.30 5.44 -5.41
CA GLN A 53 10.85 5.88 -6.73
C GLN A 53 10.61 4.71 -7.68
N ILE A 54 9.40 4.62 -8.24
CA ILE A 54 8.98 3.61 -9.20
C ILE A 54 7.74 4.10 -9.96
N SER A 55 7.46 3.56 -11.16
CA SER A 55 6.18 3.81 -11.81
C SER A 55 5.03 3.13 -11.05
N PHE A 56 3.84 3.73 -11.08
CA PHE A 56 2.66 3.18 -10.40
C PHE A 56 2.32 1.76 -10.87
N ARG A 57 2.39 1.49 -12.19
CA ARG A 57 2.17 0.14 -12.73
C ARG A 57 3.12 -0.89 -12.11
N GLN A 58 4.41 -0.60 -12.07
CA GLN A 58 5.39 -1.52 -11.50
C GLN A 58 5.21 -1.66 -9.98
N PHE A 59 4.82 -0.60 -9.29
CA PHE A 59 4.46 -0.67 -7.86
C PHE A 59 3.32 -1.68 -7.62
N LEU A 60 2.25 -1.63 -8.41
CA LEU A 60 1.14 -2.59 -8.30
C LEU A 60 1.58 -4.03 -8.60
N LEU A 61 2.46 -4.22 -9.59
CA LEU A 61 3.05 -5.54 -9.90
C LEU A 61 3.88 -6.09 -8.73
N LEU A 62 4.66 -5.24 -8.05
CA LEU A 62 5.39 -5.65 -6.85
C LEU A 62 4.42 -5.98 -5.71
N TRP A 63 3.40 -5.14 -5.50
CA TRP A 63 2.42 -5.33 -4.45
C TRP A 63 1.72 -6.68 -4.56
N GLN A 64 1.09 -6.99 -5.70
CA GLN A 64 0.40 -8.27 -5.90
C GLN A 64 1.33 -9.50 -5.78
N SER A 65 2.64 -9.31 -5.92
CA SER A 65 3.62 -10.40 -5.82
C SER A 65 4.04 -10.70 -4.39
N VAL A 66 3.85 -9.76 -3.46
CA VAL A 66 4.29 -9.91 -2.05
C VAL A 66 3.18 -9.64 -1.03
N ASP A 67 2.02 -9.15 -1.46
CA ASP A 67 0.86 -8.85 -0.62
C ASP A 67 -0.42 -8.88 -1.46
N ASP A 68 -1.57 -8.79 -0.80
CA ASP A 68 -2.88 -8.81 -1.44
C ASP A 68 -3.19 -7.45 -2.10
N LEU A 69 -3.40 -7.48 -3.42
CA LEU A 69 -3.77 -6.30 -4.21
C LEU A 69 -5.17 -5.78 -3.85
N GLN A 70 -6.05 -6.61 -3.28
CA GLN A 70 -7.38 -6.20 -2.82
C GLN A 70 -7.30 -5.09 -1.76
N ARG A 71 -6.24 -5.08 -0.93
CA ARG A 71 -6.01 -4.02 0.07
C ARG A 71 -5.79 -2.63 -0.55
N LEU A 72 -5.22 -2.56 -1.75
CA LEU A 72 -5.12 -1.30 -2.48
C LEU A 72 -6.43 -0.96 -3.19
N GLN A 73 -7.11 -1.96 -3.74
CA GLN A 73 -8.42 -1.75 -4.36
C GLN A 73 -9.42 -1.22 -3.33
N SER A 74 -9.40 -1.70 -2.08
CA SER A 74 -10.34 -1.25 -1.05
C SER A 74 -10.21 0.25 -0.71
N LEU A 75 -9.06 0.86 -1.03
CA LEU A 75 -8.86 2.31 -0.85
C LEU A 75 -9.65 3.16 -1.86
N THR A 76 -10.12 2.55 -2.96
CA THR A 76 -10.92 3.23 -3.99
C THR A 76 -12.42 2.97 -3.83
N GLU A 77 -12.79 2.03 -2.97
CA GLU A 77 -14.19 1.73 -2.68
C GLU A 77 -14.83 2.84 -1.83
N ILE A 78 -16.00 3.31 -2.26
CA ILE A 78 -16.77 4.39 -1.61
C ILE A 78 -17.14 4.03 -0.15
N SER A 79 -17.20 2.74 0.18
CA SER A 79 -17.43 2.20 1.51
C SER A 79 -16.27 2.44 2.50
N SER A 80 -15.05 2.70 2.03
CA SER A 80 -13.94 3.16 2.87
C SER A 80 -14.08 4.64 3.27
N ILE A 81 -14.93 5.37 2.55
CA ILE A 81 -15.46 6.69 2.89
C ILE A 81 -16.81 6.49 3.58
N LYS A 82 -16.95 5.48 4.44
CA LYS A 82 -18.03 5.49 5.43
C LYS A 82 -17.73 6.64 6.38
N THR A 83 -18.30 7.78 6.01
CA THR A 83 -18.87 8.75 6.92
C THR A 83 -19.19 8.06 8.25
N ASP A 84 -18.59 8.57 9.32
CA ASP A 84 -19.18 8.56 10.64
C ASP A 84 -20.66 8.94 10.47
N LYS A 85 -21.52 7.96 10.23
CA LYS A 85 -22.93 8.15 10.43
C LYS A 85 -23.04 8.17 11.96
N PRO A 86 -23.38 9.30 12.59
CA PRO A 86 -23.63 9.27 14.02
C PRO A 86 -24.69 8.19 14.25
N MET A 87 -24.39 7.25 15.14
CA MET A 87 -25.41 6.29 15.58
C MET A 87 -26.62 7.09 16.05
N SER A 88 -27.82 6.71 15.61
CA SER A 88 -29.03 7.33 16.17
C SER A 88 -29.06 7.09 17.67
N ILE A 89 -29.64 8.01 18.44
CA ILE A 89 -29.93 7.81 19.88
C ILE A 89 -30.62 6.46 20.12
N GLU A 90 -31.48 6.05 19.18
CA GLU A 90 -32.20 4.76 19.24
C GLU A 90 -31.31 3.52 19.10
N GLU A 91 -30.16 3.63 18.43
CA GLU A 91 -29.20 2.52 18.30
C GLU A 91 -28.35 2.37 19.56
N VAL A 92 -28.12 3.47 20.30
CA VAL A 92 -27.38 3.45 21.58
C VAL A 92 -28.23 2.89 22.72
N LEU A 93 -29.54 3.17 22.74
CA LEU A 93 -30.45 2.73 23.83
C LEU A 93 -30.86 1.25 23.77
N LYS A 94 -30.52 0.54 22.69
CA LYS A 94 -30.81 -0.91 22.51
C LYS A 94 -29.61 -1.82 22.78
N GLY A 95 -28.48 -1.24 23.22
CA GLY A 95 -27.28 -1.96 23.67
C GLY A 95 -27.28 -2.17 25.17
#